data_AF-A0A1F8NSB1-F1
#
_entry.id   AF-A0A1F8NSB1-F1
#
_cell.length_a   1.000
_cell.length_b   1.000
_cell.length_c   1.000
_cell.angle_alpha   90.00
_cell.angle_beta   90.00
_cell.angle_gamma   90.00
#
_symmetry.space_group_name_H-M   'P 1'
#
loop_
_entity.id
_entity.type
_entity.pdbx_description
1 polymer ?
#
loop_
_entity_poly.entity_id
_entity_poly.type
_entity_poly.pdbx_seq_one_letter_code
_entity_poly.pdbx_strand_id
1 'polypeptide(L)'
;MATESDVKALEGLDRYKYGFSDPDTAVFRAEKGLSRQVVEQISEMKGEPAWMLEFRLKALEHFLARPMPNWGPDLSQLNMDNIYFYVRPMSVEGKSWDDVPGTIKQTFDRLGIPEAEQKFLAGVGAQYESEMVYHKIQEHLSAQGVIFLSIEDGLRQHPDLFREYFGTVIPITDNKFAALNSAVWSGGSFIYVPPGIKVDLPLQAYFRLNSANMGQFERTMIIVDEGAQVHYVEGCTAPIYTTDSFHSGVIEIIVKKGARSRYTTIQNWSTNVYNLVTQRAIVHEDASHEWVDANLGSKITMKYPSCYLVGKGAKGEILSMAFASAGQHQDAGGKMIHVAPNTSSKVTSKSISRGGGRASYRGLLKVHKGASGARSNVVCDALLLDPQSRSDTYPYIEIDEDNVTIGHEASVSKVGEEQLFYLMSRGLTQEEATTMVVSGFIEPLVKELPMEYAIEMNRLIQLQMEGSVG
;
A
#
# COMPACT_ATOMS: atom_id res chain seq x y z
N MET A 1 7.08 -0.12 28.58
CA MET A 1 8.20 0.80 28.86
C MET A 1 9.40 0.25 28.13
N ALA A 2 9.99 1.03 27.23
CA ALA A 2 11.19 0.62 26.51
C ALA A 2 12.35 0.42 27.49
N THR A 3 13.17 -0.59 27.24
CA THR A 3 14.33 -0.96 28.06
C THR A 3 15.53 -0.06 27.75
N GLU A 4 16.50 0.01 28.66
CA GLU A 4 17.74 0.78 28.50
C GLU A 4 18.55 0.35 27.25
N SER A 5 18.34 -0.88 26.75
CA SER A 5 18.89 -1.34 25.47
C SER A 5 18.19 -0.74 24.25
N ASP A 6 16.90 -0.44 24.34
CA ASP A 6 16.13 0.24 23.28
C ASP A 6 16.59 1.70 23.14
N VAL A 7 17.01 2.33 24.26
CA VAL A 7 17.51 3.70 24.29
C VAL A 7 18.94 3.81 23.72
N LYS A 8 19.81 2.83 24.00
CA LYS A 8 21.17 2.81 23.41
C LYS A 8 21.20 2.54 21.90
N ALA A 9 20.16 1.93 21.33
CA ALA A 9 20.02 1.81 19.89
C ALA A 9 19.67 3.14 19.19
N LEU A 10 19.27 4.17 19.95
CA LEU A 10 18.83 5.48 19.43
C LEU A 10 19.97 6.49 19.26
N GLU A 11 21.05 6.40 20.05
CA GLU A 11 22.11 7.45 20.10
C GLU A 11 23.08 7.49 18.89
N GLY A 12 22.93 6.59 17.90
CA GLY A 12 23.92 6.41 16.82
C GLY A 12 23.51 6.78 15.39
N LEU A 13 22.34 7.40 15.15
CA LEU A 13 21.79 7.48 13.79
C LEU A 13 21.12 8.84 13.46
N ASP A 14 21.88 9.93 13.53
CA ASP A 14 21.51 11.32 13.11
C ASP A 14 21.31 11.52 11.58
N ARG A 15 21.24 10.45 10.79
CA ARG A 15 20.90 10.51 9.37
C ARG A 15 19.87 9.44 9.06
N TYR A 16 18.81 9.79 8.32
CA TYR A 16 17.81 8.82 7.84
C TYR A 16 18.52 7.67 7.12
N LYS A 17 18.59 6.52 7.80
CA LYS A 17 19.41 5.35 7.41
C LYS A 17 19.06 4.82 6.02
N TYR A 18 17.83 5.08 5.55
CA TYR A 18 17.22 4.51 4.35
C TYR A 18 17.06 5.49 3.17
N GLY A 19 17.42 6.77 3.32
CA GLY A 19 17.25 7.80 2.28
C GLY A 19 18.35 7.88 1.22
N PHE A 20 19.14 6.82 1.06
CA PHE A 20 20.30 6.79 0.15
C PHE A 20 19.89 6.32 -1.24
N SER A 21 20.50 6.88 -2.29
CA SER A 21 20.35 6.42 -3.67
C SER A 21 21.56 5.60 -4.12
N ASP A 22 21.32 4.62 -5.00
CA ASP A 22 22.36 3.81 -5.64
C ASP A 22 22.66 4.33 -7.06
N PRO A 23 23.88 4.09 -7.62
CA PRO A 23 24.18 4.42 -9.00
C PRO A 23 23.25 3.69 -9.99
N ASP A 24 22.79 4.40 -11.03
CA ASP A 24 21.94 3.81 -12.08
C ASP A 24 22.74 2.75 -12.87
N THR A 25 22.30 1.50 -12.79
CA THR A 25 22.92 0.33 -13.43
C THR A 25 21.92 -0.43 -14.32
N ALA A 26 20.81 0.22 -14.70
CA ALA A 26 19.75 -0.42 -15.48
C ALA A 26 20.25 -1.00 -16.81
N VAL A 27 19.82 -2.22 -17.11
CA VAL A 27 20.20 -2.97 -18.32
C VAL A 27 19.36 -2.54 -19.52
N PHE A 28 18.13 -2.08 -19.29
CA PHE A 28 17.25 -1.54 -20.33
C PHE A 28 16.35 -0.43 -19.78
N ARG A 29 16.04 0.55 -20.62
CA ARG A 29 15.12 1.66 -20.33
C ARG A 29 14.26 1.89 -21.57
N ALA A 30 12.95 1.77 -21.42
CA ALA A 30 12.01 2.06 -22.50
C ALA A 30 12.08 3.55 -22.91
N GLU A 31 11.51 3.90 -24.06
CA GLU A 31 11.33 5.31 -24.41
C GLU A 31 10.39 6.01 -23.40
N LYS A 32 10.55 7.34 -23.28
CA LYS A 32 9.66 8.14 -22.44
C LYS A 32 8.25 8.18 -23.02
N GLY A 33 7.27 8.25 -22.13
CA GLY A 33 5.87 8.29 -22.52
C GLY A 33 5.30 6.90 -22.76
N LEU A 34 3.97 6.84 -22.84
CA LEU A 34 3.25 5.60 -23.03
C LEU A 34 2.84 5.46 -24.50
N SER A 35 3.30 4.40 -25.15
CA SER A 35 2.93 4.08 -26.52
C SER A 35 2.62 2.59 -26.68
N ARG A 36 1.98 2.25 -27.79
CA ARG A 36 1.76 0.85 -28.18
C ARG A 36 3.07 0.06 -28.24
N GLN A 37 4.13 0.68 -28.78
CA GLN A 37 5.45 0.05 -28.91
C GLN A 37 6.05 -0.26 -27.54
N VAL A 38 5.92 0.65 -26.56
CA VAL A 38 6.37 0.39 -25.19
C VAL A 38 5.65 -0.81 -24.58
N VAL A 39 4.33 -0.91 -24.76
CA VAL A 39 3.54 -2.06 -24.27
C VAL A 39 3.95 -3.36 -24.94
N GLU A 40 4.14 -3.36 -26.26
CA GLU A 40 4.61 -4.53 -27.01
C GLU A 40 6.02 -4.95 -26.57
N GLN A 41 6.94 -4.00 -26.36
CA GLN A 41 8.29 -4.26 -25.85
C GLN A 41 8.28 -4.88 -24.45
N ILE A 42 7.45 -4.37 -23.53
CA ILE A 42 7.31 -4.94 -22.18
C ILE A 42 6.89 -6.42 -22.28
N SER A 43 5.87 -6.70 -23.09
CA SER A 43 5.33 -8.05 -23.23
C SER A 43 6.34 -9.02 -23.87
N GLU A 44 7.06 -8.55 -24.89
CA GLU A 44 8.12 -9.31 -25.57
C GLU A 44 9.27 -9.64 -24.61
N MET A 45 9.77 -8.65 -23.87
CA MET A 45 10.88 -8.84 -22.93
C MET A 45 10.55 -9.80 -21.79
N LYS A 46 9.28 -9.80 -21.36
CA LYS A 46 8.77 -10.72 -20.33
C LYS A 46 8.46 -12.12 -20.85
N GLY A 47 8.43 -12.32 -22.18
CA GLY A 47 8.07 -13.59 -22.81
C GLY A 47 6.64 -14.00 -22.51
N GLU A 48 5.70 -13.05 -22.54
CA GLU A 48 4.31 -13.28 -22.15
C GLU A 48 3.51 -14.03 -23.23
N PRO A 49 2.46 -14.78 -22.83
CA PRO A 49 1.53 -15.38 -23.79
C PRO A 49 0.72 -14.32 -24.54
N ALA A 50 0.31 -14.63 -25.78
CA ALA A 50 -0.38 -13.69 -26.66
C ALA A 50 -1.63 -13.03 -26.04
N TRP A 51 -2.39 -13.76 -25.21
CA TRP A 51 -3.58 -13.22 -24.56
C TRP A 51 -3.25 -12.10 -23.57
N MET A 52 -2.07 -12.12 -22.94
CA MET A 52 -1.64 -11.08 -22.01
C MET A 52 -1.26 -9.81 -22.78
N LEU A 53 -0.58 -9.94 -23.93
CA LEU A 53 -0.34 -8.80 -24.82
C LEU A 53 -1.66 -8.17 -25.27
N GLU A 54 -2.64 -8.97 -25.71
CA GLU A 54 -3.96 -8.46 -26.08
C GLU A 54 -4.67 -7.75 -24.92
N PHE A 55 -4.54 -8.28 -23.70
CA PHE A 55 -5.07 -7.65 -22.49
C PHE A 55 -4.42 -6.28 -22.24
N ARG A 56 -3.08 -6.20 -22.31
CA ARG A 56 -2.33 -4.96 -22.12
C ARG A 56 -2.70 -3.89 -23.16
N LEU A 57 -2.84 -4.29 -24.43
CA LEU A 57 -3.22 -3.38 -25.52
C LEU A 57 -4.65 -2.84 -25.34
N LYS A 58 -5.61 -3.67 -24.93
CA LYS A 58 -6.96 -3.21 -24.57
C LYS A 58 -6.93 -2.23 -23.39
N ALA A 59 -6.09 -2.50 -22.40
CA ALA A 59 -5.92 -1.62 -21.26
C ALA A 59 -5.36 -0.24 -21.67
N LEU A 60 -4.39 -0.22 -22.61
CA LEU A 60 -3.86 1.00 -23.20
C LEU A 60 -4.96 1.83 -23.89
N GLU A 61 -5.81 1.19 -24.70
CA GLU A 61 -6.95 1.85 -25.35
C GLU A 61 -7.89 2.50 -24.33
N HIS A 62 -8.23 1.77 -23.25
CA HIS A 62 -9.06 2.31 -22.16
C HIS A 62 -8.39 3.49 -21.43
N PHE A 63 -7.08 3.43 -21.22
CA PHE A 63 -6.34 4.54 -20.60
C PHE A 63 -6.36 5.79 -21.47
N LEU A 64 -6.10 5.65 -22.78
CA LEU A 64 -6.06 6.76 -23.74
C LEU A 64 -7.43 7.40 -23.97
N ALA A 65 -8.50 6.59 -23.97
CA ALA A 65 -9.87 7.08 -24.17
C ALA A 65 -10.42 7.87 -22.98
N ARG A 66 -9.82 7.76 -21.79
CA ARG A 66 -10.34 8.38 -20.56
C ARG A 66 -9.62 9.69 -20.23
N PRO A 67 -10.34 10.77 -19.89
CA PRO A 67 -9.70 12.00 -19.42
C PRO A 67 -9.09 11.79 -18.02
N MET A 68 -8.14 12.65 -17.65
CA MET A 68 -7.68 12.74 -16.26
C MET A 68 -8.87 13.04 -15.33
N PRO A 69 -8.93 12.43 -14.14
CA PRO A 69 -10.00 12.72 -13.21
C PRO A 69 -9.97 14.19 -12.80
N ASN A 70 -11.14 14.81 -12.75
CA ASN A 70 -11.34 16.22 -12.40
C ASN A 70 -11.85 16.40 -10.96
N TRP A 71 -11.68 15.38 -10.13
CA TRP A 71 -12.11 15.33 -8.73
C TRP A 71 -10.95 14.87 -7.85
N GLY A 72 -11.00 15.22 -6.57
CA GLY A 72 -9.92 14.91 -5.62
C GLY A 72 -8.77 15.93 -5.72
N PRO A 73 -7.52 15.50 -5.45
CA PRO A 73 -6.33 16.32 -5.64
C PRO A 73 -6.13 16.78 -7.09
N ASP A 74 -5.45 17.91 -7.27
CA ASP A 74 -5.11 18.41 -8.60
C ASP A 74 -3.97 17.60 -9.24
N LEU A 75 -4.30 16.87 -10.32
CA LEU A 75 -3.34 16.08 -11.08
C LEU A 75 -2.83 16.80 -12.34
N SER A 76 -3.12 18.09 -12.54
CA SER A 76 -2.75 18.85 -13.74
C SER A 76 -1.23 18.93 -13.97
N GLN A 77 -0.45 18.80 -12.91
CA GLN A 77 1.03 18.83 -12.97
C GLN A 77 1.65 17.47 -13.31
N LEU A 78 0.88 16.39 -13.33
CA LEU A 78 1.39 15.05 -13.68
C LEU A 78 1.62 14.95 -15.19
N ASN A 79 2.89 14.98 -15.61
CA ASN A 79 3.27 14.82 -17.01
C ASN A 79 3.66 13.37 -17.32
N MET A 80 2.71 12.63 -17.91
CA MET A 80 2.90 11.22 -18.28
C MET A 80 3.93 11.02 -19.40
N ASP A 81 4.13 12.02 -20.28
CA ASP A 81 5.05 11.91 -21.41
C ASP A 81 6.53 11.96 -20.98
N ASN A 82 6.81 12.40 -19.75
CA ASN A 82 8.16 12.47 -19.20
C ASN A 82 8.55 11.24 -18.36
N ILE A 83 7.62 10.29 -18.17
CA ILE A 83 7.81 9.11 -17.33
C ILE A 83 8.38 7.96 -18.16
N TYR A 84 9.35 7.23 -17.58
CA TYR A 84 9.74 5.92 -18.06
C TYR A 84 8.79 4.86 -17.49
N PHE A 85 8.07 4.16 -18.36
CA PHE A 85 7.06 3.16 -17.95
C PHE A 85 7.64 1.76 -17.69
N TYR A 86 8.88 1.53 -18.12
CA TYR A 86 9.58 0.27 -17.86
C TYR A 86 11.09 0.50 -17.83
N VAL A 87 11.72 0.02 -16.76
CA VAL A 87 13.17 0.04 -16.57
C VAL A 87 13.59 -1.31 -16.02
N ARG A 88 14.43 -2.01 -16.75
CA ARG A 88 14.91 -3.33 -16.36
C ARG A 88 16.18 -3.21 -15.52
N PRO A 89 16.15 -3.54 -14.22
CA PRO A 89 17.30 -3.35 -13.33
C PRO A 89 18.40 -4.39 -13.55
N MET A 90 18.06 -5.62 -13.96
CA MET A 90 19.00 -6.74 -14.10
C MET A 90 18.68 -7.61 -15.33
N SER A 91 19.69 -8.34 -15.83
CA SER A 91 19.53 -9.24 -16.98
C SER A 91 18.89 -10.59 -16.61
N VAL A 92 18.93 -11.01 -15.35
CA VAL A 92 18.35 -12.26 -14.83
C VAL A 92 17.87 -12.04 -13.39
N GLU A 93 16.68 -12.55 -13.03
CA GLU A 93 16.20 -12.58 -11.63
C GLU A 93 17.06 -13.53 -10.77
N GLY A 94 17.42 -13.10 -9.56
CA GLY A 94 18.19 -13.92 -8.62
C GLY A 94 17.29 -14.95 -7.93
N LYS A 95 17.64 -16.23 -8.00
CA LYS A 95 16.89 -17.32 -7.32
C LYS A 95 17.33 -17.52 -5.88
N SER A 96 18.53 -17.08 -5.56
CA SER A 96 19.12 -17.10 -4.22
C SER A 96 19.66 -15.72 -3.89
N TRP A 97 19.86 -15.46 -2.59
CA TRP A 97 20.50 -14.22 -2.17
C TRP A 97 21.85 -14.03 -2.85
N ASP A 98 22.61 -15.10 -3.03
CA ASP A 98 23.93 -15.06 -3.67
C ASP A 98 23.90 -14.58 -5.12
N ASP A 99 22.78 -14.75 -5.82
CA ASP A 99 22.61 -14.31 -7.21
C ASP A 99 22.33 -12.82 -7.35
N VAL A 100 21.96 -12.13 -6.26
CA VAL A 100 21.66 -10.69 -6.28
C VAL A 100 22.98 -9.88 -6.42
N PRO A 101 23.06 -8.89 -7.32
CA PRO A 101 24.24 -8.04 -7.48
C PRO A 101 24.65 -7.36 -6.18
N GLY A 102 25.96 -7.19 -5.98
CA GLY A 102 26.53 -6.66 -4.73
C GLY A 102 26.02 -5.26 -4.34
N THR A 103 25.70 -4.40 -5.31
CA THR A 103 25.10 -3.08 -5.07
C THR A 103 23.70 -3.21 -4.46
N ILE A 104 22.87 -4.09 -5.00
CA ILE A 104 21.52 -4.35 -4.53
C ILE A 104 21.54 -5.08 -3.17
N LYS A 105 22.47 -6.01 -2.95
CA LYS A 105 22.69 -6.66 -1.64
C LYS A 105 23.02 -5.64 -0.56
N GLN A 106 23.98 -4.74 -0.80
CA GLN A 106 24.34 -3.70 0.16
C GLN A 106 23.15 -2.82 0.50
N THR A 107 22.31 -2.52 -0.48
CA THR A 107 21.07 -1.78 -0.29
C THR A 107 20.11 -2.48 0.65
N PHE A 108 19.86 -3.77 0.42
CA PHE A 108 18.95 -4.56 1.25
C PHE A 108 19.53 -4.96 2.62
N ASP A 109 20.84 -5.18 2.74
CA ASP A 109 21.56 -5.35 4.00
C ASP A 109 21.39 -4.11 4.88
N ARG A 110 21.51 -2.92 4.28
CA ARG A 110 21.27 -1.66 4.99
C ARG A 110 19.84 -1.54 5.47
N LEU A 111 18.88 -2.07 4.71
CA LEU A 111 17.44 -2.15 5.02
C LEU A 111 17.11 -3.23 6.07
N GLY A 112 18.04 -4.14 6.38
CA GLY A 112 17.87 -5.18 7.40
C GLY A 112 17.05 -6.41 6.94
N ILE A 113 16.79 -6.55 5.63
CA ILE A 113 15.93 -7.61 5.09
C ILE A 113 16.42 -9.04 5.43
N PRO A 114 17.72 -9.38 5.34
CA PRO A 114 18.18 -10.73 5.64
C PRO A 114 18.00 -11.18 7.10
N GLU A 115 18.07 -10.24 8.04
CA GLU A 115 17.88 -10.55 9.47
C GLU A 115 16.39 -10.75 9.80
N ALA A 116 15.52 -9.91 9.22
CA ALA A 116 14.07 -10.04 9.31
C ALA A 116 13.57 -11.36 8.70
N GLU A 117 14.12 -11.76 7.53
CA GLU A 117 13.80 -13.03 6.86
C GLU A 117 14.01 -14.24 7.80
N GLN A 118 15.16 -14.31 8.49
CA GLN A 118 15.50 -15.47 9.31
C GLN A 118 14.70 -15.57 10.61
N LYS A 119 14.29 -14.43 11.18
CA LYS A 119 13.71 -14.39 12.52
C LYS A 119 12.18 -14.30 12.53
N PHE A 120 11.55 -13.69 11.50
CA PHE A 120 10.16 -13.23 11.64
C PHE A 120 9.24 -13.45 10.43
N LEU A 121 9.73 -13.94 9.29
CA LEU A 121 8.95 -13.97 8.04
C LEU A 121 8.75 -15.38 7.46
N ALA A 122 7.56 -15.64 6.93
CA ALA A 122 7.22 -16.88 6.22
C ALA A 122 7.76 -16.89 4.77
N GLY A 123 8.02 -15.71 4.22
CA GLY A 123 8.60 -15.52 2.89
C GLY A 123 8.85 -14.05 2.63
N VAL A 124 9.81 -13.76 1.74
CA VAL A 124 10.26 -12.42 1.37
C VAL A 124 10.37 -12.31 -0.14
N GLY A 125 9.68 -11.33 -0.70
CA GLY A 125 9.90 -10.78 -2.03
C GLY A 125 10.56 -9.39 -1.94
N ALA A 126 11.41 -9.05 -2.88
CA ALA A 126 11.98 -7.72 -2.99
C ALA A 126 11.93 -7.28 -4.46
N GLN A 127 11.22 -6.18 -4.73
CA GLN A 127 11.16 -5.50 -6.01
C GLN A 127 12.03 -4.26 -5.99
N TYR A 128 12.89 -4.17 -7.01
CA TYR A 128 13.74 -3.02 -7.26
C TYR A 128 13.38 -2.44 -8.62
N GLU A 129 13.01 -1.17 -8.66
CA GLU A 129 12.47 -0.51 -9.83
C GLU A 129 11.21 -1.21 -10.39
N SER A 130 11.29 -1.76 -11.61
CA SER A 130 10.17 -2.44 -12.27
C SER A 130 10.06 -3.91 -11.89
N GLU A 131 11.11 -4.62 -11.51
CA GLU A 131 11.11 -6.11 -11.44
C GLU A 131 11.42 -6.66 -10.04
N MET A 132 10.90 -7.86 -9.74
CA MET A 132 11.26 -8.61 -8.53
C MET A 132 12.70 -9.12 -8.66
N VAL A 133 13.58 -8.72 -7.74
CA VAL A 133 15.01 -9.09 -7.78
C VAL A 133 15.37 -10.22 -6.84
N TYR A 134 14.51 -10.50 -5.86
CA TYR A 134 14.67 -11.59 -4.88
C TYR A 134 13.31 -12.12 -4.45
N HIS A 135 13.19 -13.45 -4.33
CA HIS A 135 11.99 -14.09 -3.83
C HIS A 135 12.32 -15.41 -3.12
N LYS A 136 11.84 -15.59 -1.88
CA LYS A 136 12.01 -16.84 -1.12
C LYS A 136 10.82 -17.09 -0.19
N ILE A 137 10.38 -18.34 -0.13
CA ILE A 137 9.34 -18.82 0.78
C ILE A 137 9.90 -19.98 1.60
N GLN A 138 9.44 -20.16 2.83
CA GLN A 138 9.83 -21.31 3.65
C GLN A 138 9.36 -22.63 3.00
N GLU A 139 10.26 -23.61 2.90
CA GLU A 139 10.00 -24.89 2.22
C GLU A 139 8.75 -25.61 2.74
N HIS A 140 8.48 -25.51 4.04
CA HIS A 140 7.32 -26.15 4.65
C HIS A 140 5.98 -25.58 4.16
N LEU A 141 5.91 -24.30 3.78
CA LEU A 141 4.70 -23.67 3.22
C LEU A 141 4.51 -24.08 1.76
N SER A 142 5.60 -24.12 0.99
CA SER A 142 5.57 -24.64 -0.38
C SER A 142 5.12 -26.11 -0.41
N ALA A 143 5.57 -26.91 0.55
CA ALA A 143 5.15 -28.31 0.69
C ALA A 143 3.65 -28.46 1.04
N GLN A 144 3.04 -27.44 1.65
CA GLN A 144 1.60 -27.36 1.89
C GLN A 144 0.81 -26.79 0.71
N GLY A 145 1.48 -26.43 -0.39
CA GLY A 145 0.87 -25.91 -1.61
C GLY A 145 0.66 -24.40 -1.61
N VAL A 146 1.21 -23.67 -0.64
CA VAL A 146 1.20 -22.20 -0.66
C VAL A 146 2.06 -21.72 -1.81
N ILE A 147 1.49 -20.87 -2.66
CA ILE A 147 2.22 -20.21 -3.74
C ILE A 147 2.46 -18.77 -3.27
N PHE A 148 3.71 -18.38 -3.25
CA PHE A 148 4.15 -16.98 -3.21
C PHE A 148 5.19 -16.88 -4.31
N LEU A 149 4.98 -16.00 -5.28
CA LEU A 149 5.85 -15.78 -6.44
C LEU A 149 5.79 -14.30 -6.84
N SER A 150 6.68 -13.87 -7.73
CA SER A 150 6.44 -12.66 -8.52
C SER A 150 5.18 -12.84 -9.37
N ILE A 151 4.52 -11.73 -9.70
CA ILE A 151 3.31 -11.77 -10.54
C ILE A 151 3.62 -12.34 -11.94
N GLU A 152 4.83 -12.11 -12.46
CA GLU A 152 5.35 -12.70 -13.70
C GLU A 152 5.49 -14.21 -13.62
N ASP A 153 6.07 -14.73 -12.53
CA ASP A 153 6.21 -16.16 -12.33
C ASP A 153 4.87 -16.83 -12.05
N GLY A 154 3.94 -16.14 -11.40
CA GLY A 154 2.55 -16.58 -11.30
C GLY A 154 1.92 -16.82 -12.67
N LEU A 155 2.09 -15.88 -13.61
CA LEU A 155 1.61 -16.00 -14.99
C LEU A 155 2.27 -17.17 -15.74
N ARG A 156 3.58 -17.36 -15.55
CA ARG A 156 4.37 -18.38 -16.27
C ARG A 156 4.17 -19.79 -15.73
N GLN A 157 4.17 -19.95 -14.40
CA GLN A 157 4.19 -21.25 -13.72
C GLN A 157 2.79 -21.76 -13.38
N HIS A 158 1.82 -20.85 -13.17
CA HIS A 158 0.43 -21.18 -12.82
C HIS A 158 -0.59 -20.49 -13.76
N PRO A 159 -0.48 -20.67 -15.09
CA PRO A 159 -1.24 -19.90 -16.07
C PRO A 159 -2.76 -20.07 -15.95
N ASP A 160 -3.25 -21.26 -15.58
CA ASP A 160 -4.69 -21.53 -15.44
C ASP A 160 -5.27 -20.78 -14.24
N LEU A 161 -4.63 -20.89 -13.07
CA LEU A 161 -5.04 -20.20 -11.86
C LEU A 161 -4.91 -18.68 -12.03
N PHE A 162 -3.82 -18.22 -12.64
CA PHE A 162 -3.61 -16.80 -12.93
C PHE A 162 -4.74 -16.25 -13.80
N ARG A 163 -5.07 -16.95 -14.90
CA ARG A 163 -6.11 -16.52 -15.85
C ARG A 163 -7.51 -16.54 -15.26
N GLU A 164 -7.79 -17.42 -14.29
CA GLU A 164 -9.07 -17.46 -13.58
C GLU A 164 -9.33 -16.18 -12.79
N TYR A 165 -8.32 -15.61 -12.13
CA TYR A 165 -8.48 -14.51 -11.19
C TYR A 165 -8.02 -13.14 -11.70
N PHE A 166 -7.09 -13.09 -12.65
CA PHE A 166 -6.46 -11.85 -13.06
C PHE A 166 -7.44 -10.85 -13.69
N GLY A 167 -7.52 -9.65 -13.11
CA GLY A 167 -8.41 -8.59 -13.59
C GLY A 167 -9.90 -8.83 -13.32
N THR A 168 -10.25 -9.86 -12.53
CA THR A 168 -11.66 -10.13 -12.17
C THR A 168 -12.18 -9.18 -11.08
N VAL A 169 -11.29 -8.71 -10.21
CA VAL A 169 -11.64 -7.81 -9.11
C VAL A 169 -11.46 -6.36 -9.54
N ILE A 170 -10.36 -6.06 -10.22
CA ILE A 170 -10.05 -4.74 -10.77
C ILE A 170 -9.84 -4.87 -12.29
N PRO A 171 -10.93 -4.77 -13.08
CA PRO A 171 -10.84 -4.86 -14.53
C PRO A 171 -10.19 -3.61 -15.14
N ILE A 172 -9.76 -3.71 -16.40
CA ILE A 172 -9.21 -2.59 -17.17
C ILE A 172 -10.18 -1.41 -17.30
N THR A 173 -11.48 -1.65 -17.11
CA THR A 173 -12.53 -0.64 -17.15
C THR A 173 -12.77 0.04 -15.81
N ASP A 174 -12.07 -0.32 -14.74
CA ASP A 174 -12.34 0.21 -13.39
C ASP A 174 -12.14 1.73 -13.30
N ASN A 175 -10.92 2.19 -13.58
CA ASN A 175 -10.57 3.61 -13.59
C ASN A 175 -9.38 3.87 -14.53
N LYS A 176 -9.01 5.14 -14.74
CA LYS A 176 -7.92 5.50 -15.66
C LYS A 176 -6.58 4.88 -15.23
N PHE A 177 -6.22 4.94 -13.95
CA PHE A 177 -4.92 4.45 -13.48
C PHE A 177 -4.88 2.93 -13.30
N ALA A 178 -6.01 2.26 -13.04
CA ALA A 178 -6.12 0.82 -13.15
C ALA A 178 -5.90 0.33 -14.60
N ALA A 179 -6.43 1.05 -15.59
CA ALA A 179 -6.18 0.77 -17.01
C ALA A 179 -4.69 0.95 -17.36
N LEU A 180 -4.08 2.04 -16.88
CA LEU A 180 -2.65 2.29 -17.04
C LEU A 180 -1.80 1.15 -16.47
N ASN A 181 -2.00 0.83 -15.20
CA ASN A 181 -1.30 -0.28 -14.54
C ASN A 181 -1.50 -1.58 -15.33
N SER A 182 -2.73 -1.88 -15.75
CA SER A 182 -3.02 -3.09 -16.53
C SER A 182 -2.29 -3.15 -17.88
N ALA A 183 -1.95 -2.00 -18.48
CA ALA A 183 -1.16 -1.93 -19.71
C ALA A 183 0.34 -2.20 -19.48
N VAL A 184 0.90 -1.68 -18.37
CA VAL A 184 2.37 -1.62 -18.17
C VAL A 184 2.88 -2.30 -16.91
N TRP A 185 2.06 -3.03 -16.16
CA TRP A 185 2.48 -3.70 -14.92
C TRP A 185 3.78 -4.49 -15.15
N SER A 186 4.74 -4.23 -14.29
CA SER A 186 6.12 -4.67 -14.49
C SER A 186 6.68 -5.49 -13.33
N GLY A 187 5.98 -5.51 -12.19
CA GLY A 187 6.28 -6.33 -11.01
C GLY A 187 5.08 -6.43 -10.06
N GLY A 188 5.27 -7.00 -8.88
CA GLY A 188 4.25 -7.27 -7.87
C GLY A 188 4.22 -8.75 -7.46
N SER A 189 3.22 -9.15 -6.68
CA SER A 189 3.18 -10.46 -6.04
C SER A 189 2.00 -11.32 -6.51
N PHE A 190 2.22 -12.61 -6.72
CA PHE A 190 1.16 -13.61 -6.89
C PHE A 190 1.15 -14.55 -5.68
N ILE A 191 0.01 -14.57 -4.97
CA ILE A 191 -0.15 -15.37 -3.76
C ILE A 191 -1.40 -16.23 -3.87
N TYR A 192 -1.26 -17.52 -3.62
CA TYR A 192 -2.38 -18.45 -3.47
C TYR A 192 -2.18 -19.29 -2.21
N VAL A 193 -3.19 -19.30 -1.34
CA VAL A 193 -3.20 -20.10 -0.11
C VAL A 193 -4.28 -21.18 -0.22
N PRO A 194 -3.90 -22.48 -0.24
CA PRO A 194 -4.84 -23.58 -0.41
C PRO A 194 -5.86 -23.73 0.73
N PRO A 195 -6.95 -24.48 0.52
CA PRO A 195 -8.00 -24.66 1.53
C PRO A 195 -7.47 -25.14 2.89
N GLY A 196 -7.94 -24.50 3.96
CA GLY A 196 -7.64 -24.85 5.35
C GLY A 196 -6.22 -24.55 5.82
N ILE A 197 -5.32 -24.07 4.94
CA ILE A 197 -3.94 -23.74 5.31
C ILE A 197 -3.89 -22.40 6.02
N LYS A 198 -3.14 -22.35 7.13
CA LYS A 198 -2.91 -21.12 7.91
C LYS A 198 -1.44 -20.75 7.83
N VAL A 199 -1.17 -19.57 7.28
CA VAL A 199 0.17 -18.99 7.28
C VAL A 199 0.28 -18.10 8.51
N ASP A 200 0.93 -18.62 9.56
CA ASP A 200 1.01 -17.97 10.88
C ASP A 200 1.97 -16.78 10.92
N LEU A 201 3.04 -16.81 10.11
CA LEU A 201 3.96 -15.70 9.94
C LEU A 201 3.58 -14.88 8.70
N PRO A 202 3.80 -13.56 8.69
CA PRO A 202 3.49 -12.75 7.53
C PRO A 202 4.37 -13.11 6.32
N LEU A 203 3.75 -13.09 5.14
CA LEU A 203 4.45 -13.02 3.86
C LEU A 203 4.77 -11.55 3.58
N GLN A 204 5.97 -11.25 3.10
CA GLN A 204 6.40 -9.87 2.92
C GLN A 204 6.89 -9.60 1.50
N ALA A 205 6.53 -8.45 0.94
CA ALA A 205 7.21 -7.89 -0.22
C ALA A 205 7.74 -6.47 0.06
N TYR A 206 8.94 -6.18 -0.42
CA TYR A 206 9.57 -4.87 -0.30
C TYR A 206 9.69 -4.20 -1.66
N PHE A 207 9.22 -2.95 -1.79
CA PHE A 207 9.27 -2.20 -3.03
C PHE A 207 10.18 -0.98 -2.88
N ARG A 208 11.18 -0.86 -3.76
CA ARG A 208 12.12 0.26 -3.78
C ARG A 208 12.22 0.93 -5.14
N LEU A 209 12.03 2.25 -5.15
CA LEU A 209 12.28 3.11 -6.31
C LEU A 209 13.66 3.75 -6.20
N ASN A 210 14.52 3.61 -7.20
CA ASN A 210 15.87 4.20 -7.16
C ASN A 210 16.17 5.14 -8.36
N SER A 211 15.33 5.15 -9.39
CA SER A 211 15.53 5.97 -10.58
C SER A 211 14.65 7.21 -10.61
N ALA A 212 15.25 8.34 -11.00
CA ALA A 212 14.55 9.58 -11.31
C ALA A 212 13.62 9.42 -12.53
N ASN A 213 12.47 10.11 -12.52
CA ASN A 213 11.47 10.13 -13.60
C ASN A 213 10.92 8.73 -14.00
N MET A 214 10.86 7.80 -13.05
CA MET A 214 10.38 6.45 -13.31
C MET A 214 8.97 6.25 -12.76
N GLY A 215 8.16 5.49 -13.50
CA GLY A 215 6.88 4.97 -13.03
C GLY A 215 7.04 3.55 -12.47
N GLN A 216 6.49 3.30 -11.28
CA GLN A 216 6.33 1.96 -10.72
C GLN A 216 4.91 1.48 -10.91
N PHE A 217 4.76 0.31 -11.52
CA PHE A 217 3.46 -0.29 -11.83
C PHE A 217 3.41 -1.69 -11.24
N GLU A 218 3.13 -1.75 -9.94
CA GLU A 218 2.98 -3.01 -9.23
C GLU A 218 1.57 -3.59 -9.42
N ARG A 219 1.48 -4.90 -9.59
CA ARG A 219 0.20 -5.60 -9.55
C ARG A 219 0.30 -6.81 -8.63
N THR A 220 -0.47 -6.78 -7.55
CA THR A 220 -0.50 -7.83 -6.55
C THR A 220 -1.84 -8.55 -6.60
N MET A 221 -1.80 -9.88 -6.67
CA MET A 221 -2.98 -10.73 -6.70
C MET A 221 -2.88 -11.79 -5.61
N ILE A 222 -3.86 -11.79 -4.69
CA ILE A 222 -3.88 -12.67 -3.51
C ILE A 222 -5.19 -13.45 -3.49
N ILE A 223 -5.09 -14.77 -3.54
CA ILE A 223 -6.22 -15.70 -3.46
C ILE A 223 -6.09 -16.49 -2.17
N VAL A 224 -7.07 -16.35 -1.28
CA VAL A 224 -7.13 -17.05 0.00
C VAL A 224 -8.31 -18.01 -0.05
N ASP A 225 -8.03 -19.30 -0.20
CA ASP A 225 -9.04 -20.31 -0.44
C ASP A 225 -9.80 -20.71 0.83
N GLU A 226 -10.80 -21.58 0.73
CA GLU A 226 -11.77 -21.85 1.79
C GLU A 226 -11.12 -22.20 3.14
N GLY A 227 -11.49 -21.48 4.19
CA GLY A 227 -10.96 -21.68 5.54
C GLY A 227 -9.46 -21.37 5.70
N ALA A 228 -8.79 -20.84 4.68
CA ALA A 228 -7.38 -20.50 4.74
C ALA A 228 -7.12 -19.16 5.42
N GLN A 229 -5.87 -18.91 5.82
CA GLN A 229 -5.46 -17.66 6.46
C GLN A 229 -4.12 -17.17 5.95
N VAL A 230 -4.02 -15.86 5.69
CA VAL A 230 -2.76 -15.19 5.35
C VAL A 230 -2.70 -13.77 5.90
N HIS A 231 -1.49 -13.36 6.32
CA HIS A 231 -1.14 -11.97 6.54
C HIS A 231 -0.05 -11.62 5.52
N TYR A 232 -0.33 -10.63 4.67
CA TYR A 232 0.64 -10.09 3.72
C TYR A 232 1.03 -8.68 4.13
N VAL A 233 2.33 -8.39 4.11
CA VAL A 233 2.90 -7.09 4.44
C VAL A 233 3.68 -6.54 3.26
N GLU A 234 3.38 -5.29 2.92
CA GLU A 234 4.02 -4.54 1.85
C GLU A 234 4.74 -3.34 2.45
N GLY A 235 6.06 -3.29 2.30
CA GLY A 235 6.87 -2.14 2.68
C GLY A 235 7.34 -1.39 1.45
N CYS A 236 6.97 -0.11 1.32
CA CYS A 236 7.46 0.74 0.24
C CYS A 236 8.36 1.84 0.81
N THR A 237 9.64 1.85 0.42
CA THR A 237 10.55 2.95 0.74
C THR A 237 11.24 3.49 -0.51
N ALA A 238 11.29 4.82 -0.61
CA ALA A 238 12.01 5.51 -1.68
C ALA A 238 13.06 6.47 -1.11
N PRO A 239 14.25 6.56 -1.72
CA PRO A 239 15.20 7.66 -1.53
C PRO A 239 14.57 9.00 -1.95
N ILE A 240 15.08 10.11 -1.40
CA ILE A 240 14.62 11.45 -1.73
C ILE A 240 15.21 11.88 -3.09
N TYR A 241 14.38 12.00 -4.12
CA TYR A 241 14.76 12.54 -5.43
C TYR A 241 14.15 13.93 -5.67
N THR A 242 14.77 14.72 -6.54
CA THR A 242 14.33 16.08 -6.91
C THR A 242 13.35 16.14 -8.08
N THR A 243 13.07 15.02 -8.75
CA THR A 243 12.27 14.96 -10.00
C THR A 243 11.04 14.08 -9.82
N ASP A 244 9.87 14.53 -10.26
CA ASP A 244 8.60 13.82 -10.03
C ASP A 244 8.66 12.34 -10.48
N SER A 245 8.29 11.44 -9.56
CA SER A 245 8.19 9.99 -9.81
C SER A 245 6.74 9.54 -9.65
N PHE A 246 6.38 8.40 -10.21
CA PHE A 246 4.99 7.96 -10.28
C PHE A 246 4.86 6.54 -9.75
N HIS A 247 3.88 6.28 -8.90
CA HIS A 247 3.55 4.95 -8.42
C HIS A 247 2.06 4.69 -8.65
N SER A 248 1.74 3.59 -9.33
CA SER A 248 0.38 3.11 -9.50
C SER A 248 0.29 1.62 -9.28
N GLY A 249 -0.14 1.25 -8.08
CA GLY A 249 -0.41 -0.13 -7.70
C GLY A 249 -1.85 -0.56 -7.99
N VAL A 250 -2.00 -1.83 -8.38
CA VAL A 250 -3.30 -2.52 -8.42
C VAL A 250 -3.24 -3.77 -7.56
N ILE A 251 -4.07 -3.82 -6.52
CA ILE A 251 -4.09 -4.92 -5.55
C ILE A 251 -5.47 -5.59 -5.62
N GLU A 252 -5.48 -6.85 -6.04
CA GLU A 252 -6.66 -7.70 -6.16
C GLU A 252 -6.62 -8.82 -5.11
N ILE A 253 -7.61 -8.85 -4.22
CA ILE A 253 -7.70 -9.87 -3.16
C ILE A 253 -9.02 -10.61 -3.26
N ILE A 254 -8.98 -11.93 -3.24
CA ILE A 254 -10.15 -12.80 -3.19
C ILE A 254 -10.07 -13.64 -1.92
N VAL A 255 -11.05 -13.48 -1.04
CA VAL A 255 -11.11 -14.17 0.26
C VAL A 255 -12.33 -15.10 0.24
N LYS A 256 -12.08 -16.39 0.02
CA LYS A 256 -13.10 -17.44 -0.12
C LYS A 256 -13.76 -17.77 1.22
N LYS A 257 -14.74 -18.68 1.18
CA LYS A 257 -15.62 -18.99 2.32
C LYS A 257 -14.82 -19.32 3.59
N GLY A 258 -15.15 -18.69 4.70
CA GLY A 258 -14.52 -18.91 6.01
C GLY A 258 -13.04 -18.52 6.10
N ALA A 259 -12.48 -17.93 5.03
CA ALA A 259 -11.07 -17.58 4.96
C ALA A 259 -10.78 -16.22 5.61
N ARG A 260 -9.51 -15.97 5.94
CA ARG A 260 -9.06 -14.75 6.62
C ARG A 260 -7.85 -14.15 5.91
N SER A 261 -7.92 -12.87 5.63
CA SER A 261 -6.83 -12.15 4.97
C SER A 261 -6.57 -10.83 5.68
N ARG A 262 -5.31 -10.54 5.96
CA ARG A 262 -4.85 -9.22 6.40
C ARG A 262 -3.83 -8.70 5.40
N TYR A 263 -4.02 -7.48 4.94
CA TYR A 263 -3.08 -6.77 4.08
C TYR A 263 -2.58 -5.53 4.80
N THR A 264 -1.29 -5.49 5.10
CA THR A 264 -0.64 -4.37 5.76
C THR A 264 0.27 -3.66 4.78
N THR A 265 0.19 -2.34 4.70
CA THR A 265 1.05 -1.54 3.83
C THR A 265 1.57 -0.32 4.58
N ILE A 266 2.89 -0.14 4.54
CA ILE A 266 3.57 1.00 5.15
C ILE A 266 4.35 1.67 4.04
N GLN A 267 3.93 2.89 3.72
CA GLN A 267 4.47 3.62 2.60
C GLN A 267 5.16 4.88 3.12
N ASN A 268 6.41 5.08 2.72
CA ASN A 268 7.13 6.34 2.89
C ASN A 268 7.77 6.76 1.57
N TRP A 269 7.00 7.52 0.79
CA TRP A 269 7.46 8.02 -0.50
C TRP A 269 8.19 9.36 -0.38
N SER A 270 9.08 9.67 -1.31
CA SER A 270 9.60 11.02 -1.42
C SER A 270 8.48 12.01 -1.83
N THR A 271 8.62 13.28 -1.44
CA THR A 271 7.54 14.31 -1.52
C THR A 271 7.20 14.76 -2.95
N ASN A 272 7.87 14.20 -3.94
CA ASN A 272 7.71 14.39 -5.39
C ASN A 272 6.96 13.21 -6.06
N VAL A 273 6.53 12.19 -5.30
CA VAL A 273 5.85 11.01 -5.85
C VAL A 273 4.34 11.23 -5.95
N TYR A 274 3.73 10.87 -7.08
CA TYR A 274 2.29 10.68 -7.19
C TYR A 274 1.95 9.21 -6.90
N ASN A 275 1.13 8.96 -5.88
CA ASN A 275 0.77 7.64 -5.40
C ASN A 275 -0.72 7.35 -5.70
N LEU A 276 -1.00 6.72 -6.85
CA LEU A 276 -2.35 6.53 -7.38
C LEU A 276 -2.70 5.04 -7.44
N VAL A 277 -3.26 4.51 -6.35
CA VAL A 277 -3.38 3.07 -6.09
C VAL A 277 -4.84 2.64 -6.09
N THR A 278 -5.14 1.52 -6.73
CA THR A 278 -6.46 0.87 -6.68
C THR A 278 -6.35 -0.46 -5.94
N GLN A 279 -7.02 -0.59 -4.79
CA GLN A 279 -7.00 -1.80 -3.97
C GLN A 279 -8.42 -2.28 -3.70
N ARG A 280 -8.69 -3.57 -3.91
CA ARG A 280 -10.02 -4.15 -3.70
C ARG A 280 -9.95 -5.60 -3.29
N ALA A 281 -10.73 -5.94 -2.27
CA ALA A 281 -10.97 -7.30 -1.82
C ALA A 281 -12.43 -7.71 -2.08
N ILE A 282 -12.62 -8.91 -2.62
CA ILE A 282 -13.92 -9.60 -2.66
C ILE A 282 -13.96 -10.59 -1.50
N VAL A 283 -14.94 -10.44 -0.61
CA VAL A 283 -15.04 -11.21 0.63
C VAL A 283 -16.29 -12.08 0.62
N HIS A 284 -16.08 -13.40 0.63
CA HIS A 284 -17.13 -14.41 0.53
C HIS A 284 -17.70 -14.81 1.91
N GLU A 285 -18.56 -15.83 1.92
CA GLU A 285 -19.38 -16.23 3.08
C GLU A 285 -18.52 -16.51 4.32
N ASP A 286 -18.89 -15.91 5.45
CA ASP A 286 -18.18 -16.03 6.74
C ASP A 286 -16.67 -15.72 6.69
N ALA A 287 -16.21 -15.06 5.63
CA ALA A 287 -14.82 -14.69 5.45
C ALA A 287 -14.55 -13.29 6.01
N SER A 288 -13.28 -12.98 6.29
CA SER A 288 -12.87 -11.67 6.81
C SER A 288 -11.64 -11.12 6.09
N HIS A 289 -11.68 -9.83 5.77
CA HIS A 289 -10.55 -9.11 5.22
C HIS A 289 -10.26 -7.81 5.99
N GLU A 290 -8.98 -7.52 6.21
CA GLU A 290 -8.52 -6.35 6.95
C GLU A 290 -7.43 -5.61 6.15
N TRP A 291 -7.66 -4.33 5.90
CA TRP A 291 -6.65 -3.40 5.39
C TRP A 291 -6.03 -2.63 6.55
N VAL A 292 -4.70 -2.65 6.65
CA VAL A 292 -3.93 -1.84 7.60
C VAL A 292 -2.97 -0.97 6.80
N ASP A 293 -3.17 0.33 6.79
CA ASP A 293 -2.51 1.25 5.86
C ASP A 293 -1.88 2.44 6.58
N ALA A 294 -0.59 2.70 6.34
CA ALA A 294 0.14 3.86 6.81
C ALA A 294 0.69 4.66 5.62
N ASN A 295 0.05 5.79 5.30
CA ASN A 295 0.41 6.67 4.20
C ASN A 295 1.29 7.83 4.69
N LEU A 296 2.59 7.75 4.41
CA LEU A 296 3.58 8.78 4.73
C LEU A 296 4.29 9.22 3.44
N GLY A 297 4.69 10.49 3.38
CA GLY A 297 5.39 11.00 2.20
C GLY A 297 4.46 11.25 1.01
N SER A 298 4.99 11.22 -0.22
CA SER A 298 4.31 11.53 -1.51
C SER A 298 3.85 12.99 -1.70
N LYS A 299 3.83 13.47 -2.93
CA LYS A 299 3.23 14.77 -3.28
C LYS A 299 1.71 14.69 -3.18
N ILE A 300 1.14 13.70 -3.86
CA ILE A 300 -0.29 13.45 -3.93
C ILE A 300 -0.53 11.96 -3.76
N THR A 301 -1.44 11.60 -2.86
CA THR A 301 -1.98 10.24 -2.74
C THR A 301 -3.45 10.24 -3.10
N MET A 302 -3.85 9.24 -3.89
CA MET A 302 -5.24 8.83 -4.08
C MET A 302 -5.33 7.33 -3.85
N LYS A 303 -5.86 6.94 -2.69
CA LYS A 303 -5.90 5.53 -2.27
C LYS A 303 -7.18 5.24 -1.50
N TYR A 304 -7.97 4.31 -2.03
CA TYR A 304 -9.29 3.97 -1.50
C TYR A 304 -9.48 2.44 -1.41
N PRO A 305 -8.84 1.77 -0.45
CA PRO A 305 -9.01 0.34 -0.24
C PRO A 305 -10.49 -0.01 -0.10
N SER A 306 -10.90 -1.08 -0.79
CA SER A 306 -12.31 -1.43 -0.91
C SER A 306 -12.57 -2.87 -0.46
N CYS A 307 -13.64 -3.08 0.31
CA CYS A 307 -14.14 -4.42 0.64
C CYS A 307 -15.53 -4.60 0.03
N TYR A 308 -15.67 -5.60 -0.84
CA TYR A 308 -16.95 -6.02 -1.41
C TYR A 308 -17.40 -7.26 -0.64
N LEU A 309 -18.36 -7.06 0.26
CA LEU A 309 -18.89 -8.08 1.16
C LEU A 309 -20.02 -8.82 0.45
N VAL A 310 -19.64 -9.81 -0.37
CA VAL A 310 -20.52 -10.52 -1.31
C VAL A 310 -21.10 -11.81 -0.76
N GLY A 311 -20.54 -12.34 0.34
CA GLY A 311 -21.06 -13.51 1.03
C GLY A 311 -21.77 -13.19 2.33
N LYS A 312 -22.74 -14.02 2.72
CA LYS A 312 -23.43 -13.89 4.01
C LYS A 312 -22.40 -13.94 5.15
N GLY A 313 -22.52 -13.04 6.13
CA GLY A 313 -21.60 -13.03 7.27
C GLY A 313 -20.19 -12.49 6.97
N ALA A 314 -19.92 -12.03 5.74
CA ALA A 314 -18.63 -11.47 5.36
C ALA A 314 -18.28 -10.21 6.18
N LYS A 315 -16.99 -10.07 6.49
CA LYS A 315 -16.48 -8.98 7.34
C LYS A 315 -15.36 -8.20 6.65
N GLY A 316 -15.39 -6.88 6.76
CA GLY A 316 -14.36 -6.00 6.23
C GLY A 316 -13.89 -4.96 7.24
N GLU A 317 -12.59 -4.83 7.44
CA GLU A 317 -12.01 -3.76 8.26
C GLU A 317 -11.02 -2.92 7.44
N ILE A 318 -11.04 -1.61 7.65
CA ILE A 318 -10.03 -0.68 7.14
C ILE A 318 -9.52 0.13 8.31
N LEU A 319 -8.23 0.02 8.60
CA LEU A 319 -7.50 0.88 9.51
C LEU A 319 -6.47 1.65 8.68
N SER A 320 -6.68 2.95 8.50
CA SER A 320 -5.83 3.78 7.65
C SER A 320 -5.33 4.99 8.42
N MET A 321 -4.07 5.35 8.20
CA MET A 321 -3.46 6.59 8.66
C MET A 321 -2.88 7.37 7.48
N ALA A 322 -3.03 8.69 7.51
CA ALA A 322 -2.37 9.59 6.56
C ALA A 322 -1.63 10.72 7.29
N PHE A 323 -0.40 11.01 6.89
CA PHE A 323 0.37 12.17 7.35
C PHE A 323 0.66 13.10 6.18
N ALA A 324 0.29 14.37 6.30
CA ALA A 324 0.51 15.38 5.27
C ALA A 324 1.33 16.56 5.80
N SER A 325 2.50 16.78 5.22
CA SER A 325 3.38 17.95 5.42
C SER A 325 3.21 19.00 4.31
N ALA A 326 4.01 20.06 4.36
CA ALA A 326 4.03 21.14 3.38
C ALA A 326 4.04 20.64 1.92
N GLY A 327 3.11 21.15 1.11
CA GLY A 327 2.99 20.81 -0.31
C GLY A 327 2.40 19.43 -0.61
N GLN A 328 2.02 18.65 0.41
CA GLN A 328 1.44 17.33 0.24
C GLN A 328 -0.09 17.35 0.35
N HIS A 329 -0.75 16.55 -0.50
CA HIS A 329 -2.18 16.26 -0.41
C HIS A 329 -2.44 14.75 -0.36
N GLN A 330 -2.76 14.26 0.83
CA GLN A 330 -3.12 12.85 1.07
C GLN A 330 -4.64 12.68 0.99
N ASP A 331 -5.19 12.26 -0.16
CA ASP A 331 -6.61 11.88 -0.32
C ASP A 331 -6.75 10.37 -0.16
N ALA A 332 -6.90 9.95 1.09
CA ALA A 332 -7.00 8.56 1.51
C ALA A 332 -8.41 8.25 2.01
N GLY A 333 -8.78 6.98 2.09
CA GLY A 333 -10.07 6.62 2.69
C GLY A 333 -10.40 5.16 2.49
N GLY A 334 -11.63 4.86 2.10
CA GLY A 334 -12.03 3.46 1.92
C GLY A 334 -13.45 3.27 1.42
N LYS A 335 -13.75 2.09 0.87
CA LYS A 335 -15.09 1.73 0.41
C LYS A 335 -15.55 0.43 1.04
N MET A 336 -16.70 0.46 1.70
CA MET A 336 -17.36 -0.72 2.26
C MET A 336 -18.65 -0.96 1.48
N ILE A 337 -18.70 -2.05 0.71
CA ILE A 337 -19.84 -2.38 -0.16
C ILE A 337 -20.49 -3.64 0.39
N HIS A 338 -21.66 -3.48 1.02
CA HIS A 338 -22.46 -4.57 1.57
C HIS A 338 -23.44 -5.07 0.49
N VAL A 339 -23.25 -6.30 0.05
CA VAL A 339 -24.11 -6.95 -0.97
C VAL A 339 -24.94 -8.07 -0.36
N ALA A 340 -24.39 -8.81 0.61
CA ALA A 340 -25.04 -9.96 1.21
C ALA A 340 -25.58 -9.70 2.65
N PRO A 341 -26.51 -10.53 3.15
CA PRO A 341 -27.06 -10.41 4.50
C PRO A 341 -26.04 -10.60 5.62
N ASN A 342 -26.31 -9.98 6.77
CA ASN A 342 -25.52 -10.10 8.01
C ASN A 342 -24.02 -9.79 7.84
N THR A 343 -23.68 -8.93 6.90
CA THR A 343 -22.31 -8.46 6.67
C THR A 343 -21.94 -7.38 7.69
N SER A 344 -20.66 -7.30 8.07
CA SER A 344 -20.19 -6.29 9.03
C SER A 344 -18.94 -5.57 8.56
N SER A 345 -18.87 -4.26 8.72
CA SER A 345 -17.64 -3.50 8.45
C SER A 345 -17.25 -2.50 9.52
N LYS A 346 -15.96 -2.21 9.60
CA LYS A 346 -15.40 -1.16 10.44
C LYS A 346 -14.36 -0.36 9.67
N VAL A 347 -14.45 0.97 9.71
CA VAL A 347 -13.44 1.86 9.15
C VAL A 347 -12.93 2.76 10.26
N THR A 348 -11.63 2.72 10.49
CA THR A 348 -10.92 3.65 11.38
C THR A 348 -9.93 4.43 10.53
N SER A 349 -10.18 5.71 10.33
CA SER A 349 -9.29 6.59 9.57
C SER A 349 -8.69 7.61 10.52
N LYS A 350 -7.37 7.71 10.53
CA LYS A 350 -6.64 8.73 11.29
C LYS A 350 -5.86 9.62 10.33
N SER A 351 -5.83 10.92 10.57
CA SER A 351 -5.05 11.85 9.76
C SER A 351 -4.29 12.83 10.62
N ILE A 352 -3.07 13.17 10.19
CA ILE A 352 -2.23 14.20 10.80
C ILE A 352 -1.86 15.19 9.70
N SER A 353 -1.96 16.49 9.98
CA SER A 353 -1.58 17.53 9.02
C SER A 353 -0.72 18.61 9.67
N ARG A 354 0.38 18.96 8.98
CA ARG A 354 1.42 19.90 9.42
C ARG A 354 1.93 20.75 8.24
N GLY A 355 2.46 21.92 8.51
CA GLY A 355 3.21 22.73 7.56
C GLY A 355 2.38 23.24 6.38
N GLY A 356 1.05 23.32 6.53
CA GLY A 356 0.14 23.61 5.42
C GLY A 356 -0.22 22.38 4.58
N GLY A 357 0.16 21.19 5.03
CA GLY A 357 -0.24 19.92 4.44
C GLY A 357 -1.75 19.70 4.52
N ARG A 358 -2.25 18.92 3.55
CA ARG A 358 -3.67 18.61 3.43
C ARG A 358 -3.91 17.11 3.50
N ALA A 359 -4.56 16.65 4.55
CA ALA A 359 -5.15 15.32 4.59
C ALA A 359 -6.63 15.37 4.19
N SER A 360 -7.12 14.35 3.51
CA SER A 360 -8.53 14.22 3.17
C SER A 360 -8.94 12.77 3.38
N TYR A 361 -9.99 12.55 4.18
CA TYR A 361 -10.69 11.28 4.22
C TYR A 361 -11.79 11.27 3.16
N ARG A 362 -11.84 10.22 2.34
CA ARG A 362 -12.93 9.99 1.40
C ARG A 362 -13.48 8.57 1.53
N GLY A 363 -14.69 8.48 2.07
CA GLY A 363 -15.35 7.20 2.36
C GLY A 363 -16.56 6.96 1.48
N LEU A 364 -16.78 5.72 1.04
CA LEU A 364 -18.06 5.25 0.54
C LEU A 364 -18.53 4.05 1.34
N LEU A 365 -19.69 4.17 1.97
CA LEU A 365 -20.44 3.05 2.53
C LEU A 365 -21.68 2.84 1.67
N LYS A 366 -21.73 1.71 0.97
CA LYS A 366 -22.90 1.31 0.18
C LYS A 366 -23.52 0.06 0.78
N VAL A 367 -24.82 0.10 1.05
CA VAL A 367 -25.61 -1.08 1.39
C VAL A 367 -26.64 -1.32 0.31
N HIS A 368 -26.50 -2.43 -0.40
CA HIS A 368 -27.45 -2.82 -1.43
C HIS A 368 -28.70 -3.47 -0.83
N LYS A 369 -29.81 -3.37 -1.56
CA LYS A 369 -31.04 -4.09 -1.26
C LYS A 369 -30.76 -5.60 -1.18
N GLY A 370 -31.25 -6.26 -0.13
CA GLY A 370 -30.97 -7.66 0.18
C GLY A 370 -29.86 -7.87 1.22
N ALA A 371 -29.06 -6.85 1.53
CA ALA A 371 -28.04 -6.90 2.58
C ALA A 371 -28.63 -6.70 4.00
N SER A 372 -29.78 -7.32 4.27
CA SER A 372 -30.48 -7.21 5.56
C SER A 372 -29.58 -7.69 6.71
N GLY A 373 -29.62 -6.96 7.83
CA GLY A 373 -28.78 -7.19 9.00
C GLY A 373 -27.36 -6.65 8.86
N ALA A 374 -27.05 -5.88 7.81
CA ALA A 374 -25.73 -5.26 7.64
C ALA A 374 -25.42 -4.28 8.78
N ARG A 375 -24.17 -4.29 9.24
CA ARG A 375 -23.67 -3.39 10.27
C ARG A 375 -22.40 -2.69 9.82
N SER A 376 -22.30 -1.38 10.00
CA SER A 376 -21.07 -0.65 9.71
C SER A 376 -20.81 0.43 10.74
N ASN A 377 -19.54 0.60 11.12
CA ASN A 377 -19.11 1.74 11.90
C ASN A 377 -17.90 2.42 11.24
N VAL A 378 -17.98 3.74 11.05
CA VAL A 378 -16.91 4.54 10.45
C VAL A 378 -16.48 5.61 11.45
N VAL A 379 -15.20 5.60 11.83
CA VAL A 379 -14.60 6.59 12.73
C VAL A 379 -13.48 7.30 12.00
N CYS A 380 -13.57 8.62 11.92
CA CYS A 380 -12.57 9.48 11.28
C CYS A 380 -12.01 10.47 12.29
N ASP A 381 -10.75 10.30 12.68
CA ASP A 381 -10.07 11.25 13.57
C ASP A 381 -9.03 12.05 12.77
N ALA A 382 -8.99 13.35 12.98
CA ALA A 382 -7.98 14.23 12.43
C ALA A 382 -7.23 14.97 13.53
N LEU A 383 -5.92 15.13 13.37
CA LEU A 383 -5.05 15.91 14.23
C LEU A 383 -4.35 17.00 13.41
N LEU A 384 -4.70 18.27 13.70
CA LEU A 384 -4.04 19.42 13.10
C LEU A 384 -2.93 19.92 14.02
N LEU A 385 -1.70 20.00 13.51
CA LEU A 385 -0.53 20.45 14.28
C LEU A 385 -0.29 21.95 14.20
N ASP A 386 -0.93 22.65 13.25
CA ASP A 386 -0.82 24.09 13.08
C ASP A 386 -2.08 24.70 12.41
N PRO A 387 -2.23 26.04 12.43
CA PRO A 387 -3.42 26.71 11.89
C PRO A 387 -3.52 26.73 10.35
N GLN A 388 -2.41 26.54 9.64
CA GLN A 388 -2.36 26.61 8.17
C GLN A 388 -2.67 25.26 7.51
N SER A 389 -2.52 24.17 8.24
CA SER A 389 -2.83 22.81 7.80
C SER A 389 -4.33 22.56 7.72
N ARG A 390 -4.72 21.60 6.88
CA ARG A 390 -6.12 21.32 6.57
C ARG A 390 -6.39 19.83 6.61
N SER A 391 -7.51 19.46 7.23
CA SER A 391 -8.08 18.12 7.12
C SER A 391 -9.52 18.23 6.62
N ASP A 392 -9.84 17.48 5.56
CA ASP A 392 -11.18 17.40 5.00
C ASP A 392 -11.76 15.99 5.19
N THR A 393 -13.07 15.87 5.40
CA THR A 393 -13.74 14.57 5.51
C THR A 393 -14.95 14.56 4.56
N TYR A 394 -14.95 13.62 3.61
CA TYR A 394 -15.97 13.47 2.58
C TYR A 394 -16.62 12.07 2.68
N PRO A 395 -17.58 11.88 3.62
CA PRO A 395 -18.29 10.61 3.75
C PRO A 395 -19.46 10.53 2.76
N TYR A 396 -19.58 9.41 2.07
CA TYR A 396 -20.73 9.06 1.25
C TYR A 396 -21.38 7.82 1.84
N ILE A 397 -22.65 7.92 2.22
CA ILE A 397 -23.42 6.81 2.80
C ILE A 397 -24.68 6.62 1.96
N GLU A 398 -24.77 5.47 1.31
CA GLU A 398 -25.88 5.10 0.46
C GLU A 398 -26.48 3.79 0.98
N ILE A 399 -27.75 3.82 1.38
CA ILE A 399 -28.43 2.70 2.01
C ILE A 399 -29.71 2.40 1.23
N ASP A 400 -29.74 1.25 0.56
CA ASP A 400 -30.90 0.77 -0.21
C ASP A 400 -31.69 -0.34 0.52
N GLU A 401 -31.39 -0.59 1.80
CA GLU A 401 -31.96 -1.65 2.65
C GLU A 401 -32.44 -1.09 4.00
N ASP A 402 -33.58 -1.59 4.50
CA ASP A 402 -34.25 -1.02 5.67
C ASP A 402 -33.67 -1.54 6.99
N ASN A 403 -33.33 -2.83 7.04
CA ASN A 403 -32.89 -3.49 8.26
C ASN A 403 -31.35 -3.45 8.39
N VAL A 404 -30.80 -2.29 8.74
CA VAL A 404 -29.35 -2.08 8.86
C VAL A 404 -28.99 -1.27 10.11
N THR A 405 -27.73 -1.35 10.54
CA THR A 405 -27.20 -0.51 11.63
C THR A 405 -25.92 0.18 11.17
N ILE A 406 -25.97 1.50 11.02
CA ILE A 406 -24.87 2.28 10.47
C ILE A 406 -24.50 3.42 11.43
N GLY A 407 -23.22 3.49 11.79
CA GLY A 407 -22.62 4.58 12.56
C GLY A 407 -21.54 5.29 11.74
N HIS A 408 -21.51 6.62 11.82
CA HIS A 408 -20.42 7.43 11.31
C HIS A 408 -20.10 8.55 12.31
N GLU A 409 -18.84 8.62 12.71
CA GLU A 409 -18.30 9.61 13.64
C GLU A 409 -17.06 10.24 13.02
N ALA A 410 -16.96 11.57 13.11
CA ALA A 410 -15.81 12.31 12.65
C ALA A 410 -15.40 13.35 13.70
N SER A 411 -14.14 13.35 14.11
CA SER A 411 -13.57 14.26 15.08
C SER A 411 -12.35 14.98 14.50
N VAL A 412 -12.24 16.28 14.77
CA VAL A 412 -11.05 17.06 14.43
C VAL A 412 -10.50 17.64 15.72
N SER A 413 -9.30 17.21 16.07
CA SER A 413 -8.56 17.67 17.23
C SER A 413 -7.43 18.60 16.78
N LYS A 414 -7.17 19.61 17.58
CA LYS A 414 -5.94 20.39 17.53
C LYS A 414 -5.09 19.97 18.72
N VAL A 415 -3.77 20.00 18.57
CA VAL A 415 -2.90 19.85 19.73
C VAL A 415 -3.15 21.05 20.65
N GLY A 416 -3.72 20.80 21.83
CA GLY A 416 -4.10 21.87 22.75
C GLY A 416 -2.87 22.51 23.38
N GLU A 417 -2.83 23.84 23.43
CA GLU A 417 -1.76 24.58 24.11
C GLU A 417 -1.58 24.14 25.56
N GLU A 418 -2.68 23.78 26.25
CA GLU A 418 -2.64 23.27 27.62
C GLU A 418 -1.96 21.89 27.73
N GLN A 419 -2.20 20.99 26.76
CA GLN A 419 -1.54 19.68 26.73
C GLN A 419 -0.03 19.82 26.50
N LEU A 420 0.36 20.68 25.55
CA LEU A 420 1.77 20.98 25.29
C LEU A 420 2.41 21.67 26.50
N PHE A 421 1.76 22.68 27.07
CA PHE A 421 2.23 23.38 28.26
C PHE A 421 2.41 22.42 29.44
N TYR A 422 1.46 21.50 29.65
CA TYR A 422 1.57 20.49 30.70
C TYR A 422 2.79 19.58 30.48
N LEU A 423 2.96 19.03 29.29
CA LEU A 423 4.11 18.17 28.96
C LEU A 423 5.44 18.93 29.07
N MET A 424 5.49 20.17 28.60
CA MET A 424 6.66 21.04 28.72
C MET A 424 6.99 21.41 30.17
N SER A 425 5.97 21.60 31.01
CA SER A 425 6.17 21.83 32.45
C SER A 425 6.79 20.62 33.17
N ARG A 426 6.76 19.43 32.54
CA ARG A 426 7.44 18.21 33.02
C ARG A 426 8.84 18.04 32.46
N GLY A 427 9.38 19.05 31.77
CA GLY A 427 10.76 19.08 31.29
C GLY A 427 10.93 18.59 29.85
N LEU A 428 9.84 18.27 29.14
CA LEU A 428 9.91 17.98 27.71
C LEU A 428 10.06 19.27 26.90
N THR A 429 10.82 19.22 25.83
CA THR A 429 10.78 20.24 24.79
C THR A 429 9.41 20.23 24.09
N GLN A 430 9.08 21.33 23.40
CA GLN A 430 7.84 21.40 22.62
C GLN A 430 7.77 20.31 21.53
N GLU A 431 8.92 19.96 20.93
CA GLU A 431 9.04 18.91 19.92
C GLU A 431 8.78 17.52 20.51
N GLU A 432 9.39 17.20 21.66
CA GLU A 432 9.15 15.94 22.38
C GLU A 432 7.70 15.83 22.85
N ALA A 433 7.12 16.92 23.37
CA ALA A 433 5.72 16.98 23.77
C ALA A 433 4.77 16.70 22.60
N THR A 434 5.00 17.36 21.45
CA THR A 434 4.18 17.18 20.25
C THR A 434 4.31 15.74 19.73
N THR A 435 5.53 15.22 19.69
CA THR A 435 5.81 13.84 19.28
C THR A 435 5.09 12.84 20.19
N MET A 436 5.05 13.07 21.50
CA MET A 436 4.34 12.20 22.45
C MET A 436 2.82 12.19 22.20
N VAL A 437 2.22 13.35 21.92
CA VAL A 437 0.79 13.46 21.57
C VAL A 437 0.49 12.72 20.27
N VAL A 438 1.32 12.91 19.24
CA VAL A 438 1.19 12.22 17.95
C VAL A 438 1.34 10.71 18.12
N SER A 439 2.33 10.24 18.87
CA SER A 439 2.54 8.82 19.18
C SER A 439 1.33 8.18 19.88
N GLY A 440 0.70 8.90 20.81
CA GLY A 440 -0.55 8.44 21.44
C GLY A 440 -1.72 8.37 20.44
N PHE A 441 -1.79 9.31 19.50
CA PHE A 441 -2.83 9.36 18.48
C PHE A 441 -2.75 8.19 17.49
N ILE A 442 -1.54 7.80 17.09
CA ILE A 442 -1.28 6.70 16.14
C ILE A 442 -1.23 5.31 16.78
N GLU A 443 -1.22 5.22 18.12
CA GLU A 443 -1.05 3.98 18.88
C GLU A 443 -1.95 2.81 18.39
N PRO A 444 -3.24 3.04 18.04
CA PRO A 444 -4.07 1.96 17.51
C PRO A 444 -3.55 1.33 16.21
N LEU A 445 -2.90 2.11 15.34
CA LEU A 445 -2.29 1.59 14.12
C LEU A 445 -1.01 0.83 14.44
N VAL A 446 -0.14 1.41 15.28
CA VAL A 446 1.15 0.81 15.68
C VAL A 446 0.96 -0.56 16.32
N LYS A 447 -0.12 -0.76 17.10
CA LYS A 447 -0.46 -2.04 17.73
C LYS A 447 -0.84 -3.16 16.73
N GLU A 448 -1.31 -2.80 15.55
CA GLU A 448 -1.72 -3.77 14.51
C GLU A 448 -0.55 -4.18 13.59
N LEU A 449 0.60 -3.52 13.73
CA LEU A 449 1.80 -3.80 12.94
C LEU A 449 2.69 -4.83 13.64
N PRO A 450 3.43 -5.66 12.88
CA PRO A 450 4.53 -6.44 13.44
C PRO A 450 5.56 -5.53 14.13
N MET A 451 6.25 -6.05 15.15
CA MET A 451 7.12 -5.25 16.03
C MET A 451 8.16 -4.41 15.27
N GLU A 452 8.80 -4.98 14.26
CA GLU A 452 9.83 -4.29 13.47
C GLU A 452 9.27 -3.06 12.74
N TYR A 453 8.06 -3.20 12.18
CA TYR A 453 7.35 -2.15 11.49
C TYR A 453 6.76 -1.10 12.42
N ALA A 454 6.32 -1.51 13.61
CA ALA A 454 5.91 -0.58 14.66
C ALA A 454 7.07 0.35 15.06
N ILE A 455 8.29 -0.18 15.16
CA ILE A 455 9.50 0.60 15.45
C ILE A 455 9.82 1.53 14.27
N GLU A 456 9.80 1.01 13.04
CA GLU A 456 10.04 1.83 11.84
C GLU A 456 9.04 2.97 11.71
N MET A 457 7.74 2.70 11.90
CA MET A 457 6.68 3.70 11.82
C MET A 457 6.88 4.83 12.84
N ASN A 458 7.19 4.49 14.10
CA ASN A 458 7.47 5.50 15.14
C ASN A 458 8.64 6.39 14.74
N ARG A 459 9.70 5.79 14.17
CA ARG A 459 10.86 6.54 13.70
C ARG A 459 10.55 7.42 12.49
N LEU A 460 9.79 6.92 11.52
CA LEU A 460 9.36 7.71 10.36
C LEU A 460 8.54 8.92 10.80
N ILE A 461 7.69 8.75 11.80
CA ILE A 461 6.90 9.87 12.35
C ILE A 461 7.80 10.86 13.06
N GLN A 462 8.78 10.43 13.86
CA GLN A 462 9.77 11.34 14.46
C GLN A 462 10.50 12.16 13.38
N LEU A 463 10.94 11.53 12.29
CA LEU A 463 11.60 12.23 11.17
C LEU A 463 10.65 13.22 10.48
N GLN A 464 9.37 12.86 10.33
CA GLN A 464 8.33 13.78 9.83
C GLN A 464 7.97 14.86 10.85
N MET A 465 8.48 14.78 12.09
CA MET A 465 8.33 15.77 13.15
C MET A 465 9.58 16.63 13.32
N GLU A 466 10.76 16.20 12.89
CA GLU A 466 11.99 17.01 12.91
C GLU A 466 11.79 18.35 12.15
N GLY A 467 12.26 19.44 12.76
CA GLY A 467 12.10 20.80 12.23
C GLY A 467 10.66 21.36 12.31
N SER A 468 9.81 20.80 13.18
CA SER A 468 8.41 21.25 13.41
C SER A 468 8.26 22.53 14.22
N VAL A 469 9.34 23.00 14.84
CA VAL A 469 9.33 24.22 15.65
C VAL A 469 10.17 25.29 14.94
N GLY A 470 9.48 26.14 14.17
CA GLY A 470 10.03 27.27 13.43
C GLY A 470 8.94 28.09 12.75
#